data_AF-A0A7Y5ISI0-F1
#
_entry.id   AF-A0A7Y5ISI0-F1
#
_cell.length_a   1.000
_cell.length_b   1.000
_cell.length_c   1.000
_cell.angle_alpha   90.00
_cell.angle_beta   90.00
_cell.angle_gamma   90.00
#
_symmetry.space_group_name_H-M   'P 1'
#
loop_
_entity.id
_entity.type
_entity.pdbx_description
1 polymer ?
#
loop_
_entity_poly.entity_id
_entity_poly.type
_entity_poly.pdbx_seq_one_letter_code
_entity_poly.pdbx_strand_id
1 'polypeptide(L)'
;EVVSEIPQDGWTFLSDFDAREANGDRARAGSTLVRRPLTNLKIAGGEAVEEDLKALFTWRKKILPALSGTPYVEEEEPVVCAWFPEKGAVALWNLSESAKDLSVRFGKKKHPARLAPLGVDVLTGLG
;
A
#
# COMPACT_ATOMS: atom_id res chain seq x y z
N GLU A 1 0.02 8.54 -0.24
CA GLU A 1 -0.17 9.99 -0.48
C GLU A 1 -1.62 10.23 -0.84
N VAL A 2 -2.18 11.38 -0.49
CA VAL A 2 -3.52 11.81 -0.96
C VAL A 2 -3.30 12.72 -2.16
N VAL A 3 -3.94 12.41 -3.28
CA VAL A 3 -3.74 13.10 -4.56
C VAL A 3 -5.05 13.70 -5.05
N SER A 4 -4.97 14.82 -5.78
CA SER A 4 -6.14 15.48 -6.38
C SER A 4 -6.54 14.90 -7.74
N GLU A 5 -5.62 14.22 -8.42
CA GLU A 5 -5.84 13.60 -9.72
C GLU A 5 -5.44 12.12 -9.65
N ILE A 6 -6.18 11.27 -10.36
CA ILE A 6 -5.91 9.83 -10.37
C ILE A 6 -4.62 9.57 -11.18
N PRO A 7 -3.62 8.89 -10.58
CA PRO A 7 -2.38 8.52 -11.28
C PRO A 7 -2.62 7.65 -12.52
N GLN A 8 -1.63 7.67 -13.41
CA GLN A 8 -1.68 6.91 -14.67
C GLN A 8 -1.30 5.43 -14.51
N ASP A 9 -0.90 5.01 -13.32
CA ASP A 9 -0.48 3.64 -13.02
C ASP A 9 -0.68 3.29 -11.53
N GLY A 10 -0.41 2.02 -11.19
CA GLY A 10 -0.50 1.53 -9.81
C GLY A 10 -1.93 1.34 -9.31
N TRP A 11 -2.15 1.65 -8.02
CA TRP A 11 -3.43 1.47 -7.34
C TRP A 11 -3.82 2.74 -6.59
N THR A 12 -5.08 3.15 -6.73
CA THR A 12 -5.64 4.30 -6.02
C THR A 12 -6.76 3.83 -5.11
N PHE A 13 -6.59 4.03 -3.80
CA PHE A 13 -7.64 3.78 -2.82
C PHE A 13 -8.62 4.95 -2.80
N LEU A 14 -9.90 4.65 -2.99
CA LEU A 14 -10.98 5.63 -2.99
C LEU A 14 -11.68 5.69 -1.64
N SER A 15 -12.05 6.90 -1.22
CA SER A 15 -13.04 7.07 -0.16
C SER A 15 -14.42 6.60 -0.64
N ASP A 16 -15.37 6.38 0.28
CA ASP A 16 -16.75 6.05 -0.12
C ASP A 16 -17.43 7.18 -0.89
N PHE A 17 -16.96 8.42 -0.74
CA PHE A 17 -17.47 9.55 -1.50
C PHE A 17 -17.00 9.44 -2.95
N ASP A 18 -15.68 9.34 -3.17
CA ASP A 18 -15.07 9.25 -4.51
C ASP A 18 -15.52 7.98 -5.25
N ALA A 19 -15.68 6.87 -4.52
CA ALA A 19 -16.14 5.61 -5.08
C ALA A 19 -17.57 5.71 -5.65
N ARG A 20 -18.47 6.50 -5.02
CA ARG A 20 -19.83 6.74 -5.53
C ARG A 20 -19.81 7.61 -6.79
N GLU A 21 -18.93 8.60 -6.86
CA GLU A 21 -18.76 9.42 -8.06
C GLU A 21 -18.10 8.66 -9.22
N ALA A 22 -17.36 7.60 -8.92
CA ALA A 22 -16.73 6.71 -9.89
C ALA A 22 -17.65 5.57 -10.40
N ASN A 23 -18.90 5.47 -9.92
CA ASN A 23 -19.83 4.39 -10.28
C ASN A 23 -20.13 4.39 -11.80
N GLY A 24 -19.93 3.26 -12.47
CA GLY A 24 -20.09 3.14 -13.92
C GLY A 24 -18.78 3.20 -14.70
N ASP A 25 -18.79 3.88 -15.85
CA ASP A 25 -17.77 3.77 -16.91
C ASP A 25 -16.54 4.69 -16.76
N ARG A 26 -16.23 5.15 -15.54
CA ARG A 26 -14.97 5.88 -15.26
C ARG A 26 -13.71 4.98 -15.33
N ALA A 27 -13.79 3.85 -16.04
CA ALA A 27 -12.72 2.90 -16.36
C ALA A 27 -11.70 3.45 -17.39
N ARG A 28 -11.31 4.71 -17.26
CA ARG A 28 -10.14 5.28 -17.95
C ARG A 28 -9.16 5.94 -16.98
N ALA A 29 -9.19 5.52 -15.71
CA ALA A 29 -8.08 5.77 -14.80
C ALA A 29 -6.91 4.88 -15.22
N GLY A 30 -5.71 5.44 -15.32
CA GLY A 30 -4.51 4.63 -15.60
C GLY A 30 -4.13 3.71 -14.43
N SER A 31 -4.50 4.07 -13.20
CA SER A 31 -4.39 3.20 -12.01
C SER A 31 -5.61 2.30 -11.80
N THR A 32 -5.40 1.14 -11.17
CA THR A 32 -6.48 0.28 -10.68
C THR A 32 -7.15 0.92 -9.46
N LEU A 33 -8.46 1.15 -9.53
CA LEU A 33 -9.22 1.77 -8.43
C LEU A 33 -9.58 0.71 -7.37
N VAL A 34 -9.22 0.96 -6.11
CA VAL A 34 -9.50 0.09 -4.96
C VAL A 34 -10.52 0.78 -4.06
N ARG A 35 -11.55 0.05 -3.64
CA ARG A 35 -12.61 0.60 -2.79
C ARG A 35 -13.08 -0.38 -1.72
N ARG A 36 -13.73 0.15 -0.69
CA ARG A 36 -14.52 -0.66 0.26
C ARG A 36 -15.70 -1.35 -0.43
N PRO A 37 -16.14 -2.52 0.05
CA PRO A 37 -17.37 -3.16 -0.41
C PRO A 37 -18.60 -2.33 -0.03
N LEU A 38 -19.24 -1.72 -1.04
CA LEU A 38 -20.49 -0.99 -0.89
C LEU A 38 -21.57 -1.66 -1.74
N THR A 39 -22.77 -1.80 -1.16
CA THR A 39 -23.91 -2.41 -1.85
C THR A 39 -24.22 -1.65 -3.14
N ASN A 40 -24.44 -2.40 -4.23
CA ASN A 40 -24.81 -1.89 -5.56
C ASN A 40 -23.77 -0.99 -6.27
N LEU A 41 -22.52 -0.93 -5.78
CA LEU A 41 -21.46 -0.14 -6.42
C LEU A 41 -20.57 -1.01 -7.33
N LYS A 42 -20.53 -0.70 -8.62
CA LYS A 42 -19.64 -1.37 -9.60
C LYS A 42 -18.83 -0.33 -10.36
N ILE A 43 -17.52 -0.43 -10.22
CA ILE A 43 -16.55 0.36 -10.98
C ILE A 43 -15.91 -0.61 -11.96
N ALA A 44 -16.05 -0.35 -13.27
CA ALA A 44 -15.44 -1.20 -14.28
C ALA A 44 -13.90 -1.18 -14.12
N GLY A 45 -13.28 -2.36 -14.05
CA GLY A 45 -11.84 -2.51 -13.79
C GLY A 45 -11.39 -2.18 -12.36
N GLY A 46 -12.30 -1.85 -11.43
CA GLY A 46 -11.98 -1.60 -10.03
C GLY A 46 -12.02 -2.87 -9.16
N GLU A 47 -11.32 -2.83 -8.03
CA GLU A 47 -11.27 -3.90 -7.03
C GLU A 47 -12.00 -3.52 -5.75
N ALA A 48 -12.72 -4.48 -5.17
CA ALA A 48 -13.35 -4.38 -3.86
C ALA A 48 -12.46 -5.06 -2.82
N VAL A 49 -12.05 -4.33 -1.78
CA VAL A 49 -11.21 -4.85 -0.70
C VAL A 49 -11.76 -4.37 0.63
N GLU A 50 -12.03 -5.30 1.55
CA GLU A 50 -12.46 -4.96 2.91
C GLU A 50 -11.37 -4.17 3.65
N GLU A 51 -11.77 -3.20 4.47
CA GLU A 51 -10.85 -2.38 5.27
C GLU A 51 -10.53 -3.05 6.61
N ASP A 52 -10.06 -4.29 6.53
CA ASP A 52 -9.51 -5.04 7.65
C ASP A 52 -8.11 -5.55 7.31
N LEU A 53 -7.28 -5.77 8.33
CA LEU A 53 -5.88 -6.14 8.13
C LEU A 53 -5.72 -7.43 7.32
N LYS A 54 -6.57 -8.43 7.53
CA LYS A 54 -6.48 -9.72 6.84
C LYS A 54 -6.77 -9.56 5.36
N ALA A 55 -7.81 -8.80 5.01
CA ALA A 55 -8.15 -8.51 3.63
C ALA A 55 -7.06 -7.68 2.93
N LEU A 56 -6.52 -6.66 3.61
CA LEU A 56 -5.45 -5.83 3.07
C LEU A 56 -4.16 -6.61 2.84
N PHE A 57 -3.77 -7.51 3.75
CA PHE A 57 -2.59 -8.35 3.53
C PHE A 57 -2.80 -9.39 2.42
N THR A 58 -4.00 -9.95 2.31
CA THR A 58 -4.36 -10.86 1.21
C THR A 58 -4.28 -10.15 -0.13
N TRP A 59 -4.84 -8.94 -0.22
CA TRP A 59 -4.78 -8.11 -1.41
C TRP A 59 -3.34 -7.70 -1.74
N ARG A 60 -2.56 -7.29 -0.74
CA ARG A 60 -1.15 -6.94 -0.89
C ARG A 60 -0.36 -8.10 -1.51
N LYS A 61 -0.51 -9.32 -0.98
CA LYS A 61 0.14 -10.53 -1.52
C LYS A 61 -0.17 -10.75 -3.00
N LYS A 62 -1.42 -10.50 -3.42
CA LYS A 62 -1.86 -10.60 -4.82
C LYS A 62 -1.12 -9.59 -5.72
N ILE A 63 -0.88 -8.36 -5.25
CA ILE A 63 -0.25 -7.31 -6.07
C ILE A 63 1.29 -7.29 -5.99
N LEU A 64 1.90 -7.96 -5.01
CA LEU A 64 3.36 -8.01 -4.83
C LEU A 64 4.14 -8.29 -6.13
N PRO A 65 3.75 -9.25 -7.00
CA PRO A 65 4.47 -9.50 -8.25
C PRO A 65 4.48 -8.31 -9.23
N ALA A 66 3.50 -7.40 -9.12
CA ALA A 66 3.38 -6.21 -9.95
C ALA A 66 4.08 -4.97 -9.34
N LEU A 67 4.51 -5.02 -8.08
CA LEU A 67 5.19 -3.91 -7.37
C LEU A 67 6.70 -3.82 -7.71
N SER A 68 7.09 -4.12 -8.95
CA SER A 68 8.49 -4.14 -9.41
C SER A 68 9.23 -2.83 -9.07
N GLY A 69 10.22 -2.90 -8.18
CA GLY A 69 11.03 -1.74 -7.78
C GLY A 69 10.43 -0.89 -6.66
N THR A 70 9.39 -1.38 -5.98
CA THR A 70 8.84 -0.74 -4.77
C THR A 70 9.19 -1.58 -3.54
N PRO A 71 9.82 -1.00 -2.51
CA PRO A 71 10.14 -1.73 -1.29
C PRO A 71 8.89 -2.06 -0.48
N TYR A 72 8.93 -3.18 0.23
CA TYR A 72 7.79 -3.64 1.01
C TYR A 72 8.23 -4.45 2.25
N VAL A 73 7.46 -4.40 3.34
CA VAL A 73 7.71 -5.15 4.59
C VAL A 73 7.29 -6.62 4.45
N GLU A 74 8.16 -7.60 4.55
CA GLU A 74 7.78 -9.00 4.28
C GLU A 74 6.72 -9.55 5.24
N GLU A 75 6.75 -9.09 6.48
CA GLU A 75 5.85 -9.51 7.55
C GLU A 75 4.43 -8.94 7.36
N GLU A 76 3.42 -9.69 7.81
CA GLU A 76 2.02 -9.25 7.86
C GLU A 76 1.75 -8.50 9.17
N GLU A 77 2.47 -7.40 9.37
CA GLU A 77 2.40 -6.54 10.55
C GLU A 77 1.84 -5.16 10.19
N PRO A 78 1.04 -4.51 11.08
CA PRO A 78 0.48 -3.19 10.84
C PRO A 78 1.59 -2.13 10.94
N VAL A 79 2.29 -1.91 9.83
CA VAL A 79 3.43 -1.01 9.71
C VAL A 79 3.22 -0.11 8.49
N VAL A 80 3.43 1.19 8.66
CA VAL A 80 3.50 2.11 7.52
C VAL A 80 4.87 1.98 6.88
N CYS A 81 4.92 1.85 5.55
CA CYS A 81 6.14 1.79 4.76
C CYS A 81 6.07 2.86 3.67
N ALA A 82 6.72 3.99 3.89
CA ALA A 82 6.74 5.12 2.94
C ALA A 82 8.06 5.12 2.16
N TRP A 83 7.96 5.06 0.82
CA TRP A 83 9.11 4.98 -0.08
C TRP A 83 9.53 6.35 -0.62
N PHE A 84 10.82 6.65 -0.55
CA PHE A 84 11.45 7.84 -1.12
C PHE A 84 12.46 7.41 -2.20
N PRO A 85 12.01 7.14 -3.44
CA PRO A 85 12.84 6.55 -4.50
C PRO A 85 14.09 7.37 -4.82
N GLU A 86 13.96 8.69 -4.91
CA GLU A 86 15.09 9.59 -5.23
C GLU A 86 16.20 9.58 -4.17
N LYS A 87 15.88 9.13 -2.94
CA LYS A 87 16.83 9.03 -1.83
C LYS A 87 17.24 7.58 -1.54
N GLY A 88 16.64 6.60 -2.22
CA GLY A 88 16.84 5.19 -1.93
C GLY A 88 16.54 4.84 -0.48
N ALA A 89 15.51 5.46 0.11
CA ALA A 89 15.20 5.39 1.54
C ALA A 89 13.73 5.06 1.82
N VAL A 90 13.47 4.28 2.87
CA VAL A 90 12.12 3.95 3.36
C VAL A 90 11.96 4.45 4.78
N ALA A 91 10.89 5.19 5.06
CA ALA A 91 10.45 5.42 6.43
C ALA A 91 9.48 4.31 6.86
N LEU A 92 9.75 3.72 8.02
CA LEU A 92 8.93 2.69 8.64
C LEU A 92 8.32 3.23 9.92
N TRP A 93 7.04 2.95 10.16
CA TRP A 93 6.36 3.27 11.41
C TRP A 93 5.61 2.05 11.93
N ASN A 94 6.04 1.55 13.09
CA ASN A 94 5.34 0.51 13.82
C ASN A 94 4.06 1.08 14.44
N LEU A 95 2.89 0.50 14.14
CA LEU A 95 1.62 0.92 14.74
C LEU A 95 1.23 0.08 15.96
N SER A 96 2.07 -0.88 16.36
CA SER A 96 1.85 -1.73 17.53
C SER A 96 2.50 -1.14 18.79
N GLU A 97 1.86 -1.38 19.94
CA GLU A 97 2.43 -1.11 21.28
C GLU A 97 3.54 -2.11 21.67
N SER A 98 3.83 -3.09 20.81
CA SER A 98 4.95 -4.03 20.98
C SER A 98 6.06 -3.71 19.98
N ALA A 99 7.31 -4.00 20.36
CA ALA A 99 8.43 -3.90 19.44
C ALA A 99 8.27 -4.91 18.28
N LYS A 100 8.76 -4.55 17.10
CA LYS A 100 8.66 -5.39 15.89
C LYS A 100 10.01 -5.56 15.23
N ASP A 101 10.37 -6.81 14.95
CA ASP A 101 11.44 -7.16 14.05
C ASP A 101 10.84 -7.35 12.65
N LEU A 102 11.33 -6.58 11.68
CA LEU A 102 10.76 -6.44 10.35
C LEU A 102 11.84 -6.58 9.28
N SER A 103 11.41 -6.82 8.06
CA SER A 103 12.26 -6.99 6.90
C SER A 103 11.72 -6.20 5.73
N VAL A 104 12.47 -5.20 5.25
CA VAL A 104 12.14 -4.53 3.99
C VAL A 104 12.80 -5.27 2.83
N ARG A 105 11.98 -5.80 1.93
CA ARG A 105 12.42 -6.39 0.66
C ARG A 105 12.50 -5.29 -0.39
N PHE A 106 13.62 -5.21 -1.10
CA PHE A 106 13.77 -4.40 -2.30
C PHE A 106 14.54 -5.19 -3.36
N GLY A 107 13.86 -5.49 -4.48
CA GLY A 107 14.37 -6.46 -5.45
C GLY A 107 14.70 -7.80 -4.79
N LYS A 108 15.96 -8.23 -4.88
CA LYS A 108 16.44 -9.47 -4.25
C LYS A 108 17.00 -9.27 -2.83
N LYS A 109 17.21 -8.02 -2.40
CA LYS A 109 17.85 -7.68 -1.12
C LYS A 109 16.82 -7.61 0.01
N LYS A 110 17.24 -8.05 1.20
CA LYS A 110 16.46 -7.98 2.44
C LYS A 110 17.18 -7.06 3.41
N HIS A 111 16.47 -6.06 3.93
CA HIS A 111 16.99 -5.08 4.87
C HIS A 111 16.28 -5.26 6.21
N PRO A 112 16.95 -5.82 7.24
CA PRO A 112 16.33 -5.98 8.55
C PRO A 112 16.17 -4.64 9.25
N ALA A 113 15.08 -4.49 10.00
CA ALA A 113 14.82 -3.33 10.85
C ALA A 113 14.19 -3.79 12.16
N ARG A 114 14.52 -3.12 13.26
CA ARG A 114 13.86 -3.32 14.54
C ARG A 114 13.25 -2.01 14.99
N LEU A 115 11.94 -1.99 15.12
CA LEU A 115 11.20 -0.82 15.56
C LEU A 115 10.77 -0.98 17.02
N ALA A 116 10.94 0.09 17.79
CA ALA A 116 10.36 0.20 19.13
C ALA A 116 8.82 0.21 19.05
N PRO A 117 8.10 -0.01 20.18
CA PRO A 117 6.68 0.27 20.28
C PRO A 117 6.32 1.65 19.74
N LEU A 118 5.34 1.71 18.84
CA LEU A 118 4.90 2.96 18.18
C LEU A 118 6.02 3.77 17.50
N GLY A 119 7.19 3.15 17.28
CA GLY A 119 8.41 3.81 16.85
C GLY A 119 8.52 4.00 15.34
N VAL A 120 9.28 5.01 14.95
CA VAL A 120 9.60 5.36 13.55
C VAL A 120 11.10 5.21 13.32
N ASP A 121 11.47 4.68 12.16
CA ASP A 121 12.86 4.65 11.71
C ASP A 121 12.96 4.88 10.19
N VAL A 122 14.12 5.30 9.71
CA VAL A 122 14.40 5.49 8.29
C VAL A 122 15.55 4.59 7.86
N LEU A 123 15.23 3.62 7.01
CA LEU A 123 16.24 2.83 6.33
C LEU A 123 16.72 3.58 5.09
N THR A 124 18.03 3.71 4.95
CA THR A 124 18.67 4.33 3.77
C THR A 124 19.53 3.31 3.04
N GLY A 125 19.90 3.62 1.80
CA GLY A 125 20.77 2.73 1.01
C GLY A 125 20.09 1.46 0.54
N LEU A 126 18.81 1.54 0.13
CA LEU A 126 18.10 0.40 -0.48
C LEU A 126 18.60 0.05 -1.90
N GLY A 127 19.69 0.63 -2.39
CA GLY A 127 20.29 0.36 -3.72
C GLY A 127 21.22 -0.85 -3.76
#